data_AF-R5AUI7-F1
#
_entry.id   AF-R5AUI7-F1
#
_cell.length_a   1.000
_cell.length_b   1.000
_cell.length_c   1.000
_cell.angle_alpha   90.00
_cell.angle_beta   90.00
_cell.angle_gamma   90.00
#
_symmetry.space_group_name_H-M   'P 1'
#
loop_
_entity.id
_entity.type
_entity.pdbx_description
1 polymer ?
#
loop_
_entity_poly.entity_id
_entity_poly.type
_entity_poly.pdbx_seq_one_letter_code
_entity_poly.pdbx_strand_id
1 'polypeptide(L)'
;MAYFYHNAKKLYGDANVKESDYRYPGPKPSTRESAIVMLADSCEAAVRSLADPSPQEVAEMVHKVFRGKLEDGQFAQCPITLQELDRVERSFLVTFSGLMHERIRYPEDADGSETEE
;
A
#
# COMPACT_ATOMS: atom_id res chain seq x y z
N MET A 1 -6.20 -7.99 -6.06
CA MET A 1 -7.19 -9.09 -6.22
C MET A 1 -8.58 -8.75 -5.73
N ALA A 2 -8.74 -8.09 -4.57
CA ALA A 2 -10.04 -7.64 -4.08
C ALA A 2 -10.84 -6.84 -5.13
N TYR A 3 -10.18 -5.97 -5.91
CA TYR A 3 -10.82 -5.23 -7.01
C TYR A 3 -11.50 -6.14 -8.04
N PHE A 4 -10.81 -7.15 -8.56
CA PHE A 4 -11.36 -8.07 -9.54
C PHE A 4 -12.47 -8.95 -8.95
N TYR A 5 -12.33 -9.37 -7.70
CA TYR A 5 -13.37 -10.09 -6.96
C TYR A 5 -14.64 -9.23 -6.78
N HIS A 6 -14.49 -7.97 -6.35
CA HIS A 6 -15.61 -7.04 -6.21
C HIS A 6 -16.29 -6.73 -7.54
N ASN A 7 -15.51 -6.56 -8.62
CA ASN A 7 -16.06 -6.39 -9.95
C ASN A 7 -16.83 -7.62 -10.41
N ALA A 8 -16.28 -8.82 -10.20
CA ALA A 8 -16.96 -10.06 -10.52
C ALA A 8 -18.28 -10.20 -9.76
N LYS A 9 -18.31 -9.89 -8.45
CA LYS A 9 -19.56 -9.86 -7.68
C LYS A 9 -20.60 -8.92 -8.26
N LYS A 10 -20.19 -7.74 -8.73
CA LYS A 10 -21.09 -6.76 -9.36
C LYS A 10 -21.63 -7.26 -10.70
N LEU A 11 -20.81 -7.94 -11.50
CA LEU A 11 -21.17 -8.43 -12.83
C LEU A 11 -22.02 -9.71 -12.79
N TYR A 12 -21.66 -10.66 -11.92
CA TYR A 12 -22.21 -12.01 -11.93
C TYR A 12 -23.09 -12.33 -10.72
N GLY A 13 -23.13 -11.45 -9.71
CA GLY A 13 -23.86 -11.66 -8.45
C GLY A 13 -23.09 -12.48 -7.43
N ASP A 14 -23.28 -12.19 -6.14
CA ASP A 14 -22.49 -12.75 -5.04
C ASP A 14 -22.53 -14.30 -4.98
N ALA A 15 -23.70 -14.88 -5.23
CA ALA A 15 -23.90 -16.34 -5.23
C ALA A 15 -23.11 -17.09 -6.32
N ASN A 16 -22.66 -16.38 -7.37
CA ASN A 16 -22.02 -16.99 -8.53
C ASN A 16 -20.49 -16.78 -8.55
N VAL A 17 -19.93 -16.08 -7.57
CA VAL A 17 -18.50 -15.71 -7.55
C VAL A 17 -17.82 -16.32 -6.34
N LYS A 18 -16.96 -17.30 -6.59
CA LYS A 18 -16.14 -17.90 -5.54
C LYS A 18 -14.92 -17.04 -5.30
N GLU A 19 -14.67 -16.72 -4.04
CA GLU A 19 -13.50 -15.93 -3.65
C GLU A 19 -12.18 -16.64 -3.95
N SER A 20 -12.18 -17.98 -3.87
CA SER A 20 -11.02 -18.82 -4.20
C SER A 20 -10.46 -18.56 -5.59
N ASP A 21 -11.32 -18.24 -6.55
CA ASP A 21 -10.95 -18.07 -7.95
C ASP A 21 -10.19 -16.75 -8.19
N TYR A 22 -10.21 -15.86 -7.20
CA TYR A 22 -9.54 -14.56 -7.20
C TYR A 22 -8.41 -14.50 -6.16
N ARG A 23 -8.06 -15.62 -5.53
CA ARG A 23 -6.93 -15.71 -4.61
C ARG A 23 -5.73 -16.33 -5.32
N TYR A 24 -4.55 -15.84 -4.98
CA TYR A 24 -3.33 -16.49 -5.45
C TYR A 24 -3.24 -17.90 -4.84
N PRO A 25 -2.77 -18.90 -5.62
CA PRO A 25 -2.61 -20.27 -5.14
C PRO A 25 -1.45 -20.42 -4.15
N GLY A 26 -0.58 -19.41 -4.08
CA GLY A 26 0.69 -19.46 -3.37
C GLY A 26 0.54 -19.73 -1.87
N PRO A 27 1.59 -20.28 -1.26
CA PRO A 27 1.58 -20.49 0.18
C PRO A 27 1.50 -19.13 0.87
N LYS A 28 0.92 -19.15 2.07
CA LYS A 28 1.02 -17.99 2.96
C LYS A 28 2.50 -17.72 3.25
N PRO A 29 2.87 -16.46 3.53
CA PRO A 29 4.19 -16.10 4.03
C PRO A 29 4.64 -17.07 5.11
N SER A 30 5.84 -17.62 4.96
CA SER A 30 6.46 -18.53 5.94
C SER A 30 7.64 -17.90 6.68
N THR A 31 8.17 -16.78 6.17
CA THR A 31 9.26 -16.01 6.76
C THR A 31 8.86 -14.55 6.94
N ARG A 32 9.52 -13.86 7.88
CA ARG A 32 9.25 -12.43 8.14
C ARG A 32 9.50 -11.58 6.90
N GLU A 33 10.54 -11.91 6.15
CA GLU A 33 10.91 -11.24 4.90
C GLU A 33 9.81 -11.39 3.86
N SER A 34 9.26 -12.60 3.69
CA SER A 34 8.16 -12.83 2.74
C SER A 34 6.87 -12.08 3.13
N ALA A 35 6.60 -11.94 4.43
CA ALA A 35 5.49 -11.14 4.93
C ALA A 35 5.70 -9.64 4.65
N ILE A 36 6.91 -9.13 4.87
CA ILE A 36 7.26 -7.72 4.58
C ILE A 36 7.16 -7.44 3.07
N VAL A 37 7.64 -8.34 2.21
CA VAL A 37 7.53 -8.20 0.76
C VAL A 37 6.07 -8.17 0.31
N MET A 38 5.23 -9.07 0.83
CA MET A 38 3.79 -9.07 0.55
C MET A 38 3.12 -7.74 0.94
N LEU A 39 3.47 -7.21 2.12
CA LEU A 39 2.95 -5.95 2.62
C LEU A 39 3.42 -4.79 1.73
N ALA A 40 4.70 -4.76 1.35
CA ALA A 40 5.28 -3.70 0.53
C ALA A 40 4.58 -3.59 -0.83
N ASP A 41 4.43 -4.72 -1.53
CA ASP A 41 3.71 -4.79 -2.81
C ASP A 41 2.24 -4.33 -2.67
N SER A 42 1.56 -4.82 -1.63
CA SER A 42 0.15 -4.47 -1.40
C SER A 42 -0.02 -2.98 -1.06
N CYS A 43 0.89 -2.40 -0.27
CA CYS A 43 0.85 -0.99 0.11
C CYS A 43 1.22 -0.08 -1.07
N GLU A 44 2.27 -0.40 -1.86
CA GLU A 44 2.63 0.39 -3.04
C GLU A 44 1.47 0.47 -4.01
N ALA A 45 0.87 -0.68 -4.36
CA ALA A 45 -0.24 -0.73 -5.30
C ALA A 45 -1.48 0.04 -4.78
N ALA A 46 -1.76 -0.05 -3.47
CA ALA A 46 -2.88 0.64 -2.85
C ALA A 46 -2.66 2.16 -2.81
N VAL A 47 -1.50 2.62 -2.32
CA VAL A 47 -1.18 4.04 -2.20
C VAL A 47 -1.04 4.68 -3.58
N ARG A 48 -0.41 4.01 -4.55
CA ARG A 48 -0.28 4.50 -5.93
C ARG A 48 -1.62 4.67 -6.65
N SER A 49 -2.65 3.94 -6.22
CA SER A 49 -3.99 4.08 -6.78
C SER A 49 -4.74 5.32 -6.29
N LEU A 50 -4.23 6.00 -5.26
CA LEU A 50 -4.73 7.28 -4.78
C LEU A 50 -4.19 8.40 -5.69
N ALA A 51 -5.04 9.35 -6.07
CA ALA A 51 -4.70 10.37 -7.06
C ALA A 51 -3.77 11.46 -6.49
N ASP A 52 -4.23 12.16 -5.46
CA ASP A 52 -3.47 13.21 -4.76
C ASP A 52 -3.77 13.10 -3.26
N PRO A 53 -3.29 12.01 -2.60
CA PRO A 53 -3.67 11.73 -1.23
C PRO A 53 -2.94 12.64 -0.25
N SER A 54 -3.67 13.09 0.77
CA SER A 54 -3.07 13.66 1.97
C SER A 54 -2.25 12.61 2.74
N PRO A 55 -1.28 13.03 3.58
CA PRO A 55 -0.52 12.11 4.44
C PRO A 55 -1.42 11.23 5.33
N GLN A 56 -2.56 11.77 5.78
CA GLN A 56 -3.55 11.05 6.57
C GLN A 56 -4.20 9.93 5.74
N GLU A 57 -4.62 10.21 4.51
CA GLU A 57 -5.21 9.20 3.62
C GLU A 57 -4.23 8.08 3.27
N VAL A 58 -2.95 8.41 3.07
CA VAL A 58 -1.89 7.41 2.90
C VAL A 58 -1.78 6.54 4.14
N ALA A 59 -1.78 7.14 5.33
CA ALA A 59 -1.68 6.40 6.58
C ALA A 59 -2.87 5.47 6.82
N GLU A 60 -4.08 5.96 6.57
CA GLU A 60 -5.30 5.15 6.64
C GLU A 60 -5.28 4.00 5.64
N MET A 61 -4.78 4.23 4.41
CA MET A 61 -4.67 3.19 3.39
C MET A 61 -3.67 2.11 3.80
N VAL A 62 -2.49 2.49 4.28
CA VAL A 62 -1.47 1.55 4.77
C VAL A 62 -2.05 0.73 5.93
N HIS A 63 -2.68 1.38 6.91
CA HIS A 63 -3.29 0.71 8.05
C HIS A 63 -4.37 -0.31 7.61
N LYS A 64 -5.21 0.07 6.65
CA LYS A 64 -6.24 -0.79 6.08
C LYS A 64 -5.66 -2.03 5.40
N VAL A 65 -4.53 -1.90 4.70
CA VAL A 65 -3.84 -3.04 4.08
C VAL A 65 -3.33 -4.00 5.15
N PHE A 66 -2.62 -3.49 6.18
CA PHE A 66 -2.09 -4.32 7.27
C PHE A 66 -3.20 -5.09 7.98
N ARG A 67 -4.25 -4.37 8.38
CA ARG A 67 -5.40 -4.96 9.05
C ARG A 67 -6.11 -5.99 8.18
N GLY A 68 -6.31 -5.69 6.89
CA GLY A 68 -6.94 -6.63 5.96
C GLY A 68 -6.14 -7.93 5.81
N LYS A 69 -4.80 -7.87 5.75
CA LYS A 69 -3.95 -9.08 5.68
C LYS A 69 -3.98 -9.87 6.99
N LEU A 70 -4.04 -9.19 8.12
CA LEU A 70 -4.14 -9.81 9.44
C LEU A 70 -5.48 -10.54 9.60
N GLU A 71 -6.60 -9.88 9.30
CA GLU A 71 -7.96 -10.43 9.38
C GLU A 71 -8.17 -11.59 8.39
N ASP A 72 -7.55 -11.52 7.20
CA ASP A 72 -7.53 -12.60 6.21
C ASP A 72 -6.62 -13.79 6.62
N GLY A 73 -5.93 -13.68 7.76
CA GLY A 73 -5.07 -14.72 8.32
C GLY A 73 -3.83 -15.02 7.45
N GLN A 74 -3.34 -14.05 6.68
CA GLN A 74 -2.19 -14.24 5.78
C GLN A 74 -0.91 -14.56 6.54
N PHE A 75 -0.76 -14.08 7.77
CA PHE A 75 0.45 -14.29 8.59
C PHE A 75 0.40 -15.57 9.45
N ALA A 76 -0.63 -16.42 9.31
CA ALA A 76 -0.83 -17.60 10.16
C ALA A 76 0.30 -18.64 10.11
N GLN A 77 1.15 -18.61 9.08
CA GLN A 77 2.28 -19.53 8.90
C GLN A 77 3.65 -18.82 9.01
N CYS A 78 3.66 -17.55 9.42
CA CYS A 78 4.85 -16.72 9.51
C CYS A 78 5.18 -16.42 10.98
N PRO A 79 6.45 -16.51 11.41
CA PRO A 79 6.88 -16.14 12.76
C PRO A 79 7.08 -14.61 12.88
N ILE A 80 6.06 -13.84 12.47
CA ILE A 80 6.02 -12.38 12.61
C ILE A 80 5.05 -12.00 13.72
N THR A 81 5.50 -11.16 14.64
CA THR A 81 4.71 -10.71 15.79
C THR A 81 3.90 -9.47 15.45
N LEU A 82 2.85 -9.18 16.24
CA LEU A 82 2.09 -7.93 16.11
C LEU A 82 2.98 -6.69 16.35
N GLN A 83 3.96 -6.80 17.25
CA GLN A 83 4.93 -5.74 17.49
C GLN A 83 5.82 -5.48 16.28
N GLU A 84 6.28 -6.54 15.59
CA GLU A 84 7.03 -6.40 14.35
C GLU A 84 6.17 -5.82 13.23
N LEU A 85 4.90 -6.23 13.13
CA LEU A 85 3.97 -5.65 12.16
C LEU A 85 3.77 -4.14 12.37
N ASP A 86 3.55 -3.70 13.61
CA ASP A 86 3.45 -2.27 13.95
C ASP A 86 4.75 -1.50 13.63
N ARG A 87 5.92 -2.12 13.86
CA ARG A 87 7.21 -1.52 13.47
C ARG A 87 7.37 -1.41 11.96
N VAL A 88 6.96 -2.43 11.21
CA VAL A 88 6.99 -2.42 9.73
C VAL A 88 6.02 -1.36 9.18
N GLU A 89 4.81 -1.28 9.74
CA GLU A 89 3.81 -0.28 9.37
C GLU A 89 4.35 1.15 9.52
N ARG A 90 4.92 1.47 10.69
CA ARG A 90 5.56 2.78 10.92
C ARG A 90 6.70 3.06 9.94
N SER A 91 7.51 2.05 9.62
CA SER A 91 8.57 2.19 8.62
C SER A 91 8.00 2.54 7.25
N PHE A 92 6.88 1.93 6.86
CA PHE A 92 6.23 2.21 5.57
C PHE A 92 5.67 3.62 5.53
N LEU A 93 5.02 4.08 6.60
CA LEU A 93 4.49 5.44 6.69
C LEU A 93 5.59 6.50 6.49
N VAL A 94 6.77 6.29 7.09
CA VAL A 94 7.92 7.17 6.88
C VAL A 94 8.38 7.15 5.42
N THR A 95 8.49 5.97 4.82
CA THR A 95 8.90 5.83 3.42
C THR A 95 7.92 6.50 2.46
N PHE A 96 6.61 6.27 2.60
CA PHE A 96 5.61 6.89 1.73
C PHE A 96 5.51 8.40 1.92
N SER A 97 5.70 8.91 3.14
CA SER A 97 5.77 10.36 3.39
C SER A 97 6.93 11.02 2.65
N GLY A 98 8.05 10.34 2.48
CA GLY A 98 9.21 10.84 1.73
C GLY A 98 9.05 10.77 0.20
N LEU A 99 8.23 9.85 -0.31
CA LEU A 99 7.99 9.66 -1.75
C LEU A 99 6.91 10.59 -2.31
N MET A 100 5.94 10.98 -1.48
CA MET A 100 4.76 11.76 -1.88
C MET A 100 5.00 13.27 -1.90
N HIS A 101 6.03 13.77 -1.21
CA HIS A 101 6.45 15.14 -1.41
C HIS A 101 7.16 15.24 -2.74
N GLU A 102 6.53 15.97 -3.68
CA GLU A 102 7.08 16.35 -4.97
C GLU A 102 8.57 16.70 -4.78
N ARG A 103 9.46 16.06 -5.55
CA ARG A 103 10.88 16.48 -5.59
C ARG A 103 10.87 17.99 -5.74
N ILE A 104 11.43 18.70 -4.75
CA ILE A 104 11.54 20.15 -4.75
C ILE A 104 12.06 20.52 -6.15
N ARG A 105 11.21 21.17 -6.95
CA ARG A 105 11.65 21.74 -8.22
C ARG A 105 12.72 22.75 -7.84
N TYR A 106 13.93 22.54 -8.34
CA TYR A 106 14.95 23.57 -8.25
C TYR A 106 14.34 24.84 -8.85
N PRO A 107 14.46 25.99 -8.17
CA PRO A 107 14.05 27.25 -8.78
C PRO A 107 14.84 27.36 -10.09
N GLU A 108 14.14 27.30 -11.23
CA GLU A 108 14.75 27.62 -12.52
C GLU A 108 15.22 29.06 -12.41
N ASP A 109 16.55 29.22 -12.37
CA ASP A 109 17.32 30.43 -12.61
C ASP A 109 16.59 31.74 -12.27
N ALA A 110 16.51 32.04 -10.97
CA ALA A 110 16.46 33.43 -10.52
C ALA A 110 17.85 34.07 -10.76
N ASP A 111 18.26 34.20 -12.01
CA ASP A 111 19.38 35.04 -12.41
C ASP A 111 18.97 35.89 -13.62
N GLY A 112 18.73 37.15 -13.32
CA GLY A 112 18.14 38.14 -14.21
C GLY A 112 17.87 39.42 -13.41
N SER A 113 18.92 39.91 -12.77
CA SER A 113 19.05 41.18 -12.07
C SER A 113 18.18 42.32 -12.63
N GLU A 114 17.55 43.05 -11.71
CA GLU A 114 17.17 44.45 -11.90
C GLU A 114 18.36 45.25 -12.46
N THR A 115 18.14 46.08 -13.48
CA THR A 115 18.73 47.43 -13.53
C THR A 115 17.97 48.33 -14.52
N GLU A 116 17.83 49.57 -14.07
CA GLU A 116 17.13 50.74 -14.59
C GLU A 116 17.60 51.18 -16.00
N GLU A 117 16.65 51.63 -16.85
CA GLU A 117 16.59 52.98 -17.48
C GLU A 117 15.23 53.23 -18.14
#